data_AF-A0A9E1Q3H3-F1
#
_entry.id   AF-A0A9E1Q3H3-F1
#
_cell.length_a   1.000
_cell.length_b   1.000
_cell.length_c   1.000
_cell.angle_alpha   90.00
_cell.angle_beta   90.00
_cell.angle_gamma   90.00
#
_symmetry.space_group_name_H-M   'P 1'
#
loop_
_entity.id
_entity.type
_entity.pdbx_description
1 polymer ?
#
loop_
_entity_poly.entity_id
_entity_poly.type
_entity_poly.pdbx_seq_one_letter_code
_entity_poly.pdbx_strand_id
1 'polypeptide(L)'
;IHIFATEQHPRNFDNSLYHGMLDGDAVCNSFGEVVGSLGEHAPAPESLTKIFSGDADNVPWCSAIEMSKDGFPVVAYSVQKNSAGMKVGTGGEDHRYRYAWFDGKTWNDHEVAFAGNRLYPREDDYTGLIAIDPSNTSTVYFSTNAHPETGRPLISRADNTQHYEIWRGTTNNGGENWKCTAVTSNSTADNIRPMMPTHEGDPILLWMQGSYTTYQNYNTKVRCLIGADIPSSVISQ
;
A
#
# COMPACT_ATOMS: atom_id res chain seq x y z
N ILE A 1 -5.93 14.20 13.51
CA ILE A 1 -4.93 13.46 12.70
C ILE A 1 -5.34 12.00 12.67
N HIS A 2 -5.33 11.33 11.52
CA HIS A 2 -5.62 9.89 11.47
C HIS A 2 -4.34 9.07 11.68
N ILE A 3 -4.46 7.96 12.38
CA ILE A 3 -3.38 7.00 12.65
C ILE A 3 -3.71 5.68 11.99
N PHE A 4 -2.72 5.09 11.34
CA PHE A 4 -2.78 3.76 10.73
C PHE A 4 -1.56 2.96 11.20
N ALA A 5 -1.78 1.90 11.99
CA ALA A 5 -0.71 1.27 12.76
C ALA A 5 -0.84 -0.27 12.86
N THR A 6 0.31 -0.90 13.14
CA THR A 6 0.46 -2.31 13.53
C THR A 6 1.04 -2.40 14.94
N GLU A 7 0.98 -3.57 15.58
CA GLU A 7 1.49 -3.81 16.92
C GLU A 7 3.01 -3.64 17.01
N GLN A 8 3.77 -4.28 16.11
CA GLN A 8 5.23 -4.28 16.13
C GLN A 8 5.83 -4.34 14.71
N HIS A 9 7.14 -4.56 14.65
CA HIS A 9 7.84 -4.89 13.41
C HIS A 9 7.41 -6.28 12.90
N PRO A 10 7.03 -6.46 11.62
CA PRO A 10 6.40 -7.67 11.09
C PRO A 10 7.29 -8.92 11.15
N ARG A 11 8.61 -8.76 11.02
CA ARG A 11 9.58 -9.84 11.32
C ARG A 11 9.44 -10.50 12.70
N ASN A 12 8.93 -9.78 13.70
CA ASN A 12 8.94 -10.22 15.10
C ASN A 12 7.53 -10.54 15.61
N PHE A 13 6.49 -10.25 14.82
CA PHE A 13 5.11 -10.34 15.27
C PHE A 13 4.15 -10.51 14.09
N ASP A 14 3.18 -11.41 14.27
CA ASP A 14 2.08 -11.61 13.33
C ASP A 14 1.07 -10.47 13.52
N ASN A 15 1.39 -9.32 12.93
CA ASN A 15 0.64 -8.08 13.11
C ASN A 15 -0.82 -8.20 12.66
N SER A 16 -1.69 -7.38 13.25
CA SER A 16 -2.95 -6.91 12.68
C SER A 16 -2.83 -5.44 12.28
N LEU A 17 -3.87 -4.87 11.69
CA LEU A 17 -3.93 -3.45 11.34
C LEU A 17 -5.04 -2.74 12.09
N TYR A 18 -4.74 -1.53 12.55
CA TYR A 18 -5.66 -0.72 13.32
C TYR A 18 -5.68 0.74 12.84
N HIS A 19 -6.85 1.36 12.99
CA HIS A 19 -7.07 2.78 12.76
C HIS A 19 -7.58 3.48 14.01
N GLY A 20 -7.01 4.66 14.25
CA GLY A 20 -7.46 5.61 15.27
C GLY A 20 -7.25 7.05 14.82
N MET A 21 -7.54 7.97 15.72
CA MET A 21 -7.39 9.41 15.49
C MET A 21 -6.75 10.08 16.70
N LEU A 22 -6.01 11.15 16.46
CA LEU A 22 -5.59 12.11 17.47
C LEU A 22 -6.45 13.37 17.34
N ASP A 23 -7.07 13.76 18.45
CA ASP A 23 -7.74 15.04 18.64
C ASP A 23 -7.10 15.76 19.84
N GLY A 24 -6.20 16.69 19.55
CA GLY A 24 -5.26 17.20 20.55
C GLY A 24 -4.43 16.07 21.15
N ASP A 25 -4.48 15.92 22.47
CA ASP A 25 -3.83 14.83 23.20
C ASP A 25 -4.70 13.57 23.32
N ALA A 26 -5.99 13.63 22.95
CA ALA A 26 -6.88 12.48 23.02
C ALA A 26 -6.58 11.51 21.88
N VAL A 27 -6.46 10.23 22.21
CA VAL A 27 -6.40 9.13 21.25
C VAL A 27 -7.78 8.52 21.16
N CYS A 28 -8.35 8.52 19.95
CA CYS A 28 -9.70 8.02 19.67
C CYS A 28 -9.66 6.82 18.73
N ASN A 29 -10.65 5.93 18.84
CA ASN A 29 -10.87 4.88 17.85
C ASN A 29 -11.58 5.45 16.57
N SER A 30 -11.90 4.61 15.58
CA SER A 30 -12.57 5.04 14.33
C SER A 30 -13.95 5.68 14.54
N PHE A 31 -14.60 5.39 15.68
CA PHE A 31 -15.92 5.90 16.03
C PHE A 31 -15.85 7.24 16.80
N GLY A 32 -14.65 7.75 17.03
CA GLY A 32 -14.43 8.98 17.81
C GLY A 32 -14.47 8.76 19.32
N GLU A 33 -14.55 7.52 19.81
CA GLU A 33 -14.51 7.24 21.24
C GLU A 33 -13.07 7.34 21.75
N VAL A 34 -12.88 8.09 22.83
CA VAL A 34 -11.57 8.26 23.48
C VAL A 34 -11.16 6.93 24.12
N VAL A 35 -10.00 6.42 23.71
CA VAL A 35 -9.39 5.17 24.23
C VAL A 35 -8.13 5.43 25.06
N GLY A 36 -7.68 6.69 25.10
CA GLY A 36 -6.56 7.11 25.92
C GLY A 36 -6.07 8.49 25.55
N SER A 37 -4.86 8.82 25.97
CA SER A 37 -4.20 10.07 25.62
C SER A 37 -2.73 9.83 25.25
N LEU A 38 -2.14 10.74 24.48
CA LEU A 38 -0.70 10.76 24.24
C LEU A 38 0.08 10.90 25.55
N GLY A 39 1.29 10.34 25.60
CA GLY A 39 2.19 10.40 26.75
C GLY A 39 2.84 9.07 27.07
N GLU A 40 3.38 8.95 28.29
CA GLU A 40 4.11 7.77 28.76
C GLU A 40 3.26 6.48 28.78
N HIS A 41 1.93 6.64 28.87
CA HIS A 41 0.96 5.55 28.90
C HIS A 41 0.00 5.61 27.72
N ALA A 42 0.50 6.02 26.55
CA ALA A 42 -0.29 6.02 25.32
C ALA A 42 -0.88 4.62 25.05
N PRO A 43 -2.13 4.54 24.58
CA PRO A 43 -2.77 3.26 24.31
C PRO A 43 -2.03 2.50 23.20
N ALA A 44 -1.95 1.18 23.36
CA ALA A 44 -1.39 0.31 22.34
C ALA A 44 -2.31 0.25 21.10
N PRO A 45 -1.78 -0.07 19.90
CA PRO A 45 -2.57 -0.16 18.66
C PRO A 45 -3.86 -1.00 18.79
N GLU A 46 -3.84 -2.05 19.61
CA GLU A 46 -4.97 -2.95 19.87
C GLU A 46 -6.16 -2.27 20.56
N SER A 47 -5.95 -1.09 21.16
CA SER A 47 -7.02 -0.28 21.73
C SER A 47 -7.77 0.51 20.67
N LEU A 48 -7.21 0.64 19.47
CA LEU A 48 -7.83 1.32 18.33
C LEU A 48 -8.80 0.37 17.60
N THR A 49 -9.44 0.84 16.53
CA THR A 49 -10.34 -0.01 15.75
C THR A 49 -9.53 -0.91 14.82
N LYS A 50 -9.68 -2.22 14.95
CA LYS A 50 -9.09 -3.19 14.04
C LYS A 50 -9.72 -3.09 12.64
N ILE A 51 -8.87 -2.97 11.62
CA ILE A 51 -9.24 -2.96 10.19
C ILE A 51 -9.09 -4.37 9.61
N PHE A 52 -7.95 -5.00 9.89
CA PHE A 52 -7.61 -6.32 9.38
C PHE A 52 -7.07 -7.17 10.53
N SER A 53 -7.62 -8.37 10.69
CA SER A 53 -7.10 -9.35 11.63
C SER A 53 -6.03 -10.17 10.93
N GLY A 54 -4.77 -9.89 11.21
CA GLY A 54 -3.68 -10.70 10.69
C GLY A 54 -3.46 -11.96 11.51
N ASP A 55 -2.62 -12.83 10.94
CA ASP A 55 -2.18 -14.10 11.51
C ASP A 55 -0.84 -14.49 10.87
N ALA A 56 -0.33 -15.65 11.25
CA ALA A 56 0.92 -16.22 10.75
C ALA A 56 1.02 -16.29 9.20
N ASP A 57 -0.11 -16.45 8.51
CA ASP A 57 -0.17 -16.54 7.05
C ASP A 57 -0.58 -15.22 6.38
N ASN A 58 -0.85 -14.18 7.18
CA ASN A 58 -1.41 -12.91 6.76
C ASN A 58 -0.85 -11.75 7.61
N VAL A 59 0.37 -11.32 7.32
CA VAL A 59 1.01 -10.23 8.08
C VAL A 59 0.89 -8.91 7.33
N PRO A 60 0.08 -7.95 7.80
CA PRO A 60 -0.15 -6.69 7.14
C PRO A 60 0.92 -5.63 7.46
N TRP A 61 1.08 -4.65 6.56
CA TRP A 61 1.96 -3.50 6.74
C TRP A 61 1.39 -2.22 6.12
N CYS A 62 1.36 -1.14 6.89
CA CYS A 62 0.81 0.15 6.49
C CYS A 62 1.50 0.70 5.22
N SER A 63 0.74 1.28 4.30
CA SER A 63 1.30 1.98 3.13
C SER A 63 0.76 3.40 2.96
N ALA A 64 -0.56 3.58 2.91
CA ALA A 64 -1.17 4.89 2.68
C ALA A 64 -2.47 5.05 3.47
N ILE A 65 -2.78 6.30 3.82
CA ILE A 65 -4.07 6.71 4.37
C ILE A 65 -4.46 8.05 3.75
N GLU A 66 -5.71 8.16 3.31
CA GLU A 66 -6.30 9.36 2.73
C GLU A 66 -7.73 9.55 3.22
N MET A 67 -8.29 10.74 3.01
CA MET A 67 -9.69 11.04 3.34
C MET A 67 -10.55 10.98 2.07
N SER A 68 -11.65 10.24 2.13
CA SER A 68 -12.66 10.26 1.08
C SER A 68 -13.36 11.62 1.04
N LYS A 69 -14.05 11.91 -0.08
CA LYS A 69 -14.87 13.12 -0.22
C LYS A 69 -16.02 13.20 0.78
N ASP A 70 -16.44 12.06 1.32
CA ASP A 70 -17.48 11.95 2.33
C ASP A 70 -16.93 12.16 3.76
N GLY A 71 -15.64 12.44 3.90
CA GLY A 71 -14.99 12.74 5.19
C GLY A 71 -14.61 11.50 6.01
N PHE A 72 -14.53 10.32 5.38
CA PHE A 72 -14.12 9.09 6.05
C PHE A 72 -12.73 8.62 5.62
N PRO A 73 -11.97 7.97 6.52
CA PRO A 73 -10.63 7.48 6.20
C PRO A 73 -10.68 6.28 5.25
N VAL A 74 -9.70 6.25 4.36
CA VAL A 74 -9.42 5.18 3.41
C VAL A 74 -7.96 4.81 3.55
N VAL A 75 -7.66 3.52 3.64
CA VAL A 75 -6.29 3.01 3.80
C VAL A 75 -5.94 2.02 2.70
N ALA A 76 -4.66 1.97 2.35
CA ALA A 76 -4.09 0.94 1.50
C ALA A 76 -2.84 0.37 2.17
N TYR A 77 -2.64 -0.93 2.01
CA TYR A 77 -1.60 -1.67 2.71
C TYR A 77 -1.19 -2.94 1.97
N SER A 78 -0.07 -3.52 2.37
CA SER A 78 0.34 -4.84 1.90
C SER A 78 0.04 -5.91 2.94
N VAL A 79 -0.17 -7.15 2.51
CA VAL A 79 -0.24 -8.35 3.36
C VAL A 79 0.75 -9.37 2.82
N GLN A 80 1.76 -9.71 3.62
CA GLN A 80 2.67 -10.83 3.36
C GLN A 80 1.94 -12.15 3.58
N LYS A 81 2.18 -13.11 2.70
CA LYS A 81 1.55 -14.42 2.72
C LYS A 81 2.53 -15.52 3.14
N ASN A 82 2.04 -16.47 3.95
CA ASN A 82 2.65 -17.78 4.19
C ASN A 82 4.15 -17.76 4.55
N SER A 83 4.57 -16.79 5.38
CA SER A 83 5.99 -16.58 5.70
C SER A 83 6.31 -16.81 7.19
N ALA A 84 5.32 -17.15 8.01
CA ALA A 84 5.53 -17.46 9.42
C ALA A 84 6.52 -18.62 9.63
N GLY A 85 7.36 -18.46 10.66
CA GLY A 85 8.36 -19.44 11.05
C GLY A 85 9.51 -19.62 10.04
N MET A 86 9.49 -18.92 8.90
CA MET A 86 10.57 -18.97 7.93
C MET A 86 11.83 -18.26 8.46
N LYS A 87 12.99 -18.71 7.99
CA LYS A 87 14.25 -18.03 8.31
C LYS A 87 14.25 -16.63 7.72
N VAL A 88 14.73 -15.64 8.47
CA VAL A 88 14.91 -14.26 7.98
C VAL A 88 15.63 -14.26 6.64
N GLY A 89 15.03 -13.63 5.63
CA GLY A 89 15.55 -13.57 4.27
C GLY A 89 15.10 -14.67 3.34
N THR A 90 14.13 -15.49 3.77
CA THR A 90 13.58 -16.58 2.95
C THR A 90 12.07 -16.48 2.73
N GLY A 91 11.35 -15.62 3.48
CA GLY A 91 9.90 -15.38 3.32
C GLY A 91 9.61 -14.16 2.46
N GLY A 92 8.34 -13.85 2.19
CA GLY A 92 7.97 -12.68 1.37
C GLY A 92 8.03 -12.93 -0.13
N GLU A 93 7.72 -14.14 -0.57
CA GLU A 93 7.61 -14.47 -2.01
C GLU A 93 6.19 -14.20 -2.57
N ASP A 94 5.21 -13.92 -1.71
CA ASP A 94 3.85 -13.53 -2.08
C ASP A 94 3.34 -12.44 -1.14
N HIS A 95 2.94 -11.31 -1.72
CA HIS A 95 2.27 -10.21 -1.05
C HIS A 95 1.00 -9.81 -1.81
N ARG A 96 0.03 -9.26 -1.07
CA ARG A 96 -1.21 -8.69 -1.59
C ARG A 96 -1.32 -7.23 -1.24
N TYR A 97 -1.68 -6.39 -2.20
CA TYR A 97 -2.17 -5.06 -1.86
C TYR A 97 -3.64 -5.14 -1.50
N ARG A 98 -4.03 -4.44 -0.44
CA ARG A 98 -5.39 -4.33 0.05
C ARG A 98 -5.78 -2.87 0.18
N TYR A 99 -7.09 -2.64 0.11
CA TYR A 99 -7.74 -1.36 0.21
C TYR A 99 -8.90 -1.50 1.18
N ALA A 100 -8.95 -0.63 2.19
CA ALA A 100 -10.03 -0.62 3.14
C ALA A 100 -10.55 0.80 3.38
N TRP A 101 -11.83 0.94 3.65
CA TRP A 101 -12.48 2.22 3.90
C TRP A 101 -13.52 2.10 5.00
N PHE A 102 -13.66 3.17 5.79
CA PHE A 102 -14.65 3.26 6.85
C PHE A 102 -15.93 3.93 6.33
N ASP A 103 -17.09 3.36 6.62
CA ASP A 103 -18.39 3.91 6.21
C ASP A 103 -19.11 4.70 7.31
N GLY A 104 -18.43 4.93 8.43
CA GLY A 104 -19.00 5.50 9.65
C GLY A 104 -19.52 4.46 10.65
N LYS A 105 -19.57 3.18 10.27
CA LYS A 105 -20.06 2.07 11.10
C LYS A 105 -19.13 0.86 11.09
N THR A 106 -18.52 0.54 9.96
CA THR A 106 -17.62 -0.59 9.81
C THR A 106 -16.52 -0.28 8.81
N TRP A 107 -15.40 -0.99 8.95
CA TRP A 107 -14.38 -1.07 7.92
C TRP A 107 -14.78 -2.12 6.88
N ASN A 108 -14.68 -1.74 5.60
CA ASN A 108 -14.86 -2.62 4.46
C ASN A 108 -13.49 -2.82 3.82
N ASP A 109 -13.04 -4.07 3.67
CA ASP A 109 -11.68 -4.43 3.25
C ASP A 109 -11.72 -5.36 2.02
N HIS A 110 -10.94 -5.01 1.00
CA HIS A 110 -10.87 -5.73 -0.27
C HIS A 110 -9.43 -5.88 -0.78
N GLU A 111 -9.13 -7.01 -1.41
CA GLU A 111 -7.88 -7.19 -2.15
C GLU A 111 -7.88 -6.34 -3.42
N VAL A 112 -6.77 -5.67 -3.69
CA VAL A 112 -6.55 -4.85 -4.89
C VAL A 112 -5.84 -5.66 -5.96
N ALA A 113 -4.71 -6.28 -5.60
CA ALA A 113 -3.81 -6.92 -6.55
C ALA A 113 -2.78 -7.82 -5.85
N PHE A 114 -2.20 -8.74 -6.62
CA PHE A 114 -0.89 -9.31 -6.31
C PHE A 114 0.16 -8.20 -6.26
N ALA A 115 0.81 -8.03 -5.11
CA ALA A 115 1.88 -7.07 -4.86
C ALA A 115 3.26 -7.62 -5.24
N GLY A 116 3.35 -8.93 -5.52
CA GLY A 116 4.58 -9.59 -5.91
C GLY A 116 5.42 -10.00 -4.70
N ASN A 117 6.73 -9.99 -4.88
CA ASN A 117 7.68 -10.49 -3.90
C ASN A 117 8.20 -9.35 -2.99
N ARG A 118 9.10 -9.68 -2.06
CA ARG A 118 9.94 -8.72 -1.35
C ARG A 118 10.89 -8.01 -2.31
N LEU A 119 11.31 -6.79 -1.99
CA LEU A 119 12.31 -6.04 -2.76
C LEU A 119 13.70 -6.68 -2.69
N TYR A 120 14.07 -7.21 -1.51
CA TYR A 120 15.34 -7.90 -1.30
C TYR A 120 15.30 -8.78 -0.05
N PRO A 121 16.14 -9.82 0.06
CA PRO A 121 16.21 -10.67 1.25
C PRO A 121 16.53 -9.91 2.53
N ARG A 122 15.99 -10.41 3.64
CA ARG A 122 16.08 -9.93 5.02
C ARG A 122 14.94 -9.01 5.36
N GLU A 123 14.62 -8.00 4.54
CA GLU A 123 13.41 -7.20 4.70
C GLU A 123 12.24 -7.87 3.96
N ASP A 124 11.77 -9.00 4.49
CA ASP A 124 10.83 -9.87 3.78
C ASP A 124 9.46 -9.21 3.57
N ASP A 125 9.11 -8.18 4.34
CA ASP A 125 7.88 -7.38 4.23
C ASP A 125 8.02 -6.15 3.31
N TYR A 126 9.22 -5.86 2.78
CA TYR A 126 9.41 -4.68 1.94
C TYR A 126 8.85 -4.94 0.55
N THR A 127 7.74 -4.28 0.23
CA THR A 127 7.10 -4.32 -1.08
C THR A 127 7.46 -3.08 -1.92
N GLY A 128 6.95 -3.06 -3.16
CA GLY A 128 6.94 -1.88 -4.00
C GLY A 128 6.06 -0.73 -3.48
N LEU A 129 5.25 -0.93 -2.44
CA LEU A 129 4.23 -0.01 -1.92
C LEU A 129 3.05 0.30 -2.87
N ILE A 130 1.99 0.77 -2.23
CA ILE A 130 0.75 1.28 -2.82
C ILE A 130 0.45 2.67 -2.24
N ALA A 131 -0.03 3.57 -3.09
CA ALA A 131 -0.48 4.92 -2.76
C ALA A 131 -1.94 5.10 -3.20
N ILE A 132 -2.68 5.94 -2.47
CA ILE A 132 -4.04 6.36 -2.81
C ILE A 132 -3.96 7.74 -3.44
N ASP A 133 -4.77 8.01 -4.46
CA ASP A 133 -4.94 9.36 -5.00
C ASP A 133 -5.77 10.21 -4.01
N PRO A 134 -5.20 11.27 -3.41
CA PRO A 134 -5.90 12.08 -2.41
C PRO A 134 -7.10 12.85 -3.00
N SER A 135 -7.14 13.07 -4.32
CA SER A 135 -8.24 13.76 -4.99
C SER A 135 -9.40 12.82 -5.35
N ASN A 136 -9.10 11.52 -5.43
CA ASN A 136 -10.06 10.45 -5.77
C ASN A 136 -9.63 9.12 -5.15
N THR A 137 -10.10 8.87 -3.93
CA THR A 137 -9.71 7.68 -3.15
C THR A 137 -10.12 6.35 -3.80
N SER A 138 -10.95 6.34 -4.85
CA SER A 138 -11.22 5.16 -5.67
C SER A 138 -10.14 4.85 -6.72
N THR A 139 -9.03 5.59 -6.71
CA THR A 139 -7.84 5.38 -7.54
C THR A 139 -6.63 5.11 -6.66
N VAL A 140 -5.87 4.09 -7.01
CA VAL A 140 -4.60 3.74 -6.36
C VAL A 140 -3.49 3.60 -7.38
N TYR A 141 -2.26 3.82 -6.94
CA TYR A 141 -1.05 3.56 -7.71
C TYR A 141 -0.15 2.63 -6.92
N PHE A 142 0.30 1.54 -7.53
CA PHE A 142 1.09 0.54 -6.83
C PHE A 142 2.21 -0.01 -7.69
N SER A 143 3.26 -0.51 -7.05
CA SER A 143 4.37 -1.17 -7.71
C SER A 143 4.31 -2.67 -7.46
N THR A 144 4.38 -3.47 -8.51
CA THR A 144 4.42 -4.94 -8.42
C THR A 144 5.32 -5.52 -9.51
N ASN A 145 5.99 -6.63 -9.21
CA ASN A 145 6.71 -7.45 -10.19
C ASN A 145 5.89 -8.67 -10.65
N ALA A 146 4.61 -8.73 -10.26
CA ALA A 146 3.66 -9.77 -10.65
C ALA A 146 2.43 -9.15 -11.32
N HIS A 147 1.80 -9.87 -12.25
CA HIS A 147 0.59 -9.43 -12.92
C HIS A 147 -0.52 -9.22 -11.87
N PRO A 148 -1.13 -8.01 -11.78
CA PRO A 148 -2.00 -7.64 -10.65
C PRO A 148 -3.14 -8.62 -10.37
N GLU A 149 -3.70 -9.26 -11.40
CA GLU A 149 -4.83 -10.20 -11.27
C GLU A 149 -4.42 -11.67 -11.18
N THR A 150 -3.27 -12.06 -11.76
CA THR A 150 -2.94 -13.49 -11.96
C THR A 150 -1.72 -13.95 -11.18
N GLY A 151 -0.95 -13.01 -10.61
CA GLY A 151 0.29 -13.31 -9.90
C GLY A 151 1.46 -13.74 -10.79
N ARG A 152 1.28 -13.81 -12.11
CA ARG A 152 2.35 -14.23 -13.03
C ARG A 152 3.50 -13.22 -13.03
N PRO A 153 4.77 -13.65 -12.99
CA PRO A 153 5.91 -12.73 -13.06
C PRO A 153 5.85 -11.78 -14.25
N LEU A 154 6.13 -10.49 -14.03
CA LEU A 154 6.24 -9.48 -15.08
C LEU A 154 7.64 -9.53 -15.70
N ILE A 155 7.80 -10.34 -16.75
CA ILE A 155 9.05 -10.42 -17.52
C ILE A 155 9.08 -9.32 -18.58
N SER A 156 10.06 -8.42 -18.46
CA SER A 156 10.29 -7.36 -19.44
C SER A 156 10.78 -7.92 -20.77
N ARG A 157 10.20 -7.46 -21.87
CA ARG A 157 10.69 -7.81 -23.21
C ARG A 157 11.98 -7.09 -23.59
N ALA A 158 12.36 -6.04 -22.86
CA ALA A 158 13.55 -5.25 -23.17
C ALA A 158 14.84 -5.98 -22.80
N ASP A 159 14.83 -6.78 -21.73
CA ASP A 159 16.01 -7.50 -21.22
C ASP A 159 15.73 -8.92 -20.69
N ASN A 160 14.50 -9.42 -20.87
CA ASN A 160 14.07 -10.75 -20.44
C ASN A 160 14.22 -11.00 -18.92
N THR A 161 14.15 -9.94 -18.11
CA THR A 161 14.24 -10.00 -16.64
C THR A 161 12.91 -9.59 -16.00
N GLN A 162 12.63 -10.13 -14.80
CA GLN A 162 11.48 -9.71 -14.01
C GLN A 162 11.72 -8.33 -13.41
N HIS A 163 10.77 -7.41 -13.56
CA HIS A 163 10.87 -6.05 -13.01
C HIS A 163 9.62 -5.62 -12.25
N TYR A 164 9.83 -4.78 -11.24
CA TYR A 164 8.73 -4.02 -10.65
C TYR A 164 8.27 -2.92 -11.61
N GLU A 165 6.97 -2.84 -11.83
CA GLU A 165 6.32 -1.85 -12.68
C GLU A 165 5.24 -1.10 -11.90
N ILE A 166 4.99 0.15 -12.26
CA ILE A 166 3.91 0.97 -11.69
C ILE A 166 2.61 0.65 -12.41
N TRP A 167 1.55 0.47 -11.64
CA TRP A 167 0.19 0.24 -12.10
C TRP A 167 -0.75 1.26 -11.48
N ARG A 168 -1.78 1.60 -12.24
CA ARG A 168 -2.95 2.36 -11.77
C ARG A 168 -4.11 1.40 -11.60
N GLY A 169 -4.67 1.33 -10.40
CA GLY A 169 -5.90 0.61 -10.09
C GLY A 169 -7.07 1.59 -9.91
N THR A 170 -8.23 1.29 -10.48
CA THR A 170 -9.47 2.03 -10.20
C THR A 170 -10.61 1.10 -9.86
N THR A 171 -11.44 1.54 -8.91
CA THR A 171 -12.69 0.87 -8.54
C THR A 171 -13.87 1.82 -8.70
N ASN A 172 -15.07 1.27 -8.92
CA ASN A 172 -16.34 2.01 -8.91
C ASN A 172 -17.34 1.46 -7.87
N ASN A 173 -16.92 0.47 -7.08
CA ASN A 173 -17.77 -0.28 -6.16
C ASN A 173 -17.03 -0.54 -4.83
N GLY A 174 -16.34 0.48 -4.31
CA GLY A 174 -15.72 0.42 -2.98
C GLY A 174 -14.57 -0.59 -2.85
N GLY A 175 -13.96 -1.02 -3.95
CA GLY A 175 -12.84 -1.94 -3.95
C GLY A 175 -13.20 -3.41 -4.18
N GLU A 176 -14.49 -3.76 -4.32
CA GLU A 176 -14.91 -5.12 -4.66
C GLU A 176 -14.33 -5.59 -6.01
N ASN A 177 -14.24 -4.69 -6.99
CA ASN A 177 -13.60 -4.96 -8.29
C ASN A 177 -12.62 -3.83 -8.65
N TRP A 178 -11.51 -4.23 -9.29
CA TRP A 178 -10.45 -3.32 -9.73
C TRP A 178 -10.17 -3.46 -11.21
N LYS A 179 -10.05 -2.32 -11.90
CA LYS A 179 -9.45 -2.24 -13.23
C LYS A 179 -8.02 -1.74 -13.09
N CYS A 180 -7.07 -2.60 -13.42
CA CYS A 180 -5.64 -2.29 -13.36
C CYS A 180 -5.09 -1.96 -14.75
N THR A 181 -4.30 -0.89 -14.86
CA THR A 181 -3.63 -0.48 -16.11
C THR A 181 -2.19 -0.13 -15.81
N ALA A 182 -1.26 -0.68 -16.60
CA ALA A 182 0.17 -0.42 -16.44
C ALA A 182 0.48 1.05 -16.73
N VAL A 183 1.22 1.69 -15.82
CA VAL A 183 1.79 3.04 -16.01
C VAL A 183 3.20 2.93 -16.59
N THR A 184 3.98 1.96 -16.13
CA THR A 184 5.25 1.56 -16.74
C THR A 184 5.15 0.11 -17.20
N SER A 185 5.89 -0.25 -18.25
CA SER A 185 5.98 -1.64 -18.72
C SER A 185 7.22 -1.85 -19.55
N ASN A 186 7.73 -3.09 -19.56
CA ASN A 186 8.94 -3.47 -20.29
C ASN A 186 10.15 -2.59 -19.93
N SER A 187 10.24 -2.19 -18.66
CA SER A 187 11.38 -1.45 -18.14
C SER A 187 12.63 -2.33 -18.12
N THR A 188 13.81 -1.72 -18.11
CA THR A 188 15.10 -2.42 -17.86
C THR A 188 15.64 -2.14 -16.45
N ALA A 189 14.75 -1.70 -15.56
CA ALA A 189 15.03 -1.32 -14.19
C ALA A 189 13.71 -1.35 -13.41
N ASP A 190 13.80 -1.57 -12.10
CA ASP A 190 12.64 -1.57 -11.23
C ASP A 190 12.05 -0.16 -11.07
N ASN A 191 10.72 -0.10 -11.03
CA ASN A 191 9.95 1.09 -10.70
C ASN A 191 9.17 0.80 -9.42
N ILE A 192 9.56 1.43 -8.31
CA ILE A 192 9.06 1.11 -6.97
C ILE A 192 8.63 2.36 -6.22
N ARG A 193 7.85 2.14 -5.17
CA ARG A 193 7.45 3.13 -4.16
C ARG A 193 6.77 4.35 -4.76
N PRO A 194 5.62 4.15 -5.46
CA PRO A 194 4.84 5.26 -5.96
C PRO A 194 4.33 6.11 -4.81
N MET A 195 4.23 7.41 -5.04
CA MET A 195 3.58 8.38 -4.15
C MET A 195 2.72 9.35 -4.94
N MET A 196 1.60 9.72 -4.35
CA MET A 196 0.67 10.74 -4.85
C MET A 196 0.52 11.83 -3.79
N PRO A 197 1.34 12.90 -3.85
CA PRO A 197 1.18 14.03 -2.95
C PRO A 197 -0.16 14.73 -3.14
N THR A 198 -0.70 15.37 -2.09
CA THR A 198 -1.84 16.28 -2.21
C THR A 198 -1.54 17.40 -3.20
N HIS A 199 -2.52 17.73 -4.04
CA HIS A 199 -2.39 18.75 -5.09
C HIS A 199 -3.68 19.55 -5.24
N GLU A 200 -3.57 20.84 -5.57
CA GLU A 200 -4.71 21.72 -5.90
C GLU A 200 -4.96 21.86 -7.42
N GLY A 201 -4.04 21.34 -8.24
CA GLY A 201 -4.08 21.40 -9.69
C GLY A 201 -3.87 20.02 -10.32
N ASP A 202 -2.98 19.92 -11.30
CA ASP A 202 -2.69 18.66 -11.97
C ASP A 202 -2.14 17.61 -10.98
N PRO A 203 -2.63 16.35 -11.05
CA PRO A 203 -2.09 15.26 -10.24
C PRO A 203 -0.62 15.02 -10.54
N ILE A 204 0.15 14.64 -9.52
CA ILE A 204 1.58 14.37 -9.62
C ILE A 204 1.86 12.96 -9.13
N LEU A 205 2.25 12.06 -10.02
CA LEU A 205 2.69 10.71 -9.69
C LEU A 205 4.20 10.66 -9.64
N LEU A 206 4.76 10.35 -8.47
CA LEU A 206 6.19 10.18 -8.26
C LEU A 206 6.51 8.71 -7.98
N TRP A 207 7.69 8.24 -8.40
CA TRP A 207 8.20 6.93 -7.99
C TRP A 207 9.73 6.86 -8.10
N MET A 208 10.32 5.84 -7.50
CA MET A 208 11.76 5.56 -7.61
C MET A 208 12.00 4.58 -8.77
N GLN A 209 12.95 4.89 -9.64
CA GLN A 209 13.40 3.99 -10.72
C GLN A 209 14.90 3.71 -10.60
N GLY A 210 15.29 2.44 -10.59
CA GLY A 210 16.70 2.03 -10.57
C GLY A 210 16.96 0.75 -9.78
N SER A 211 18.15 0.65 -9.18
CA SER A 211 18.55 -0.50 -8.38
C SER A 211 18.34 -0.23 -6.89
N TYR A 212 17.65 -1.12 -6.20
CA TYR A 212 17.36 -1.01 -4.76
C TYR A 212 17.82 -2.27 -4.03
N THR A 213 19.10 -2.32 -3.64
CA THR A 213 19.69 -3.51 -3.01
C THR A 213 19.35 -3.61 -1.53
N THR A 214 19.39 -2.48 -0.81
CA THR A 214 18.90 -2.35 0.56
C THR A 214 18.40 -0.91 0.81
N TYR A 215 17.71 -0.67 1.93
CA TYR A 215 17.35 0.70 2.34
C TYR A 215 18.55 1.63 2.60
N GLN A 216 19.76 1.08 2.72
CA GLN A 216 21.01 1.86 2.89
C GLN A 216 21.85 1.92 1.60
N ASN A 217 21.55 1.08 0.61
CA ASN A 217 22.31 0.96 -0.62
C ASN A 217 21.36 0.82 -1.81
N TYR A 218 21.14 1.95 -2.47
CA TYR A 218 20.29 2.06 -3.64
C TYR A 218 20.86 3.12 -4.59
N ASN A 219 20.63 2.92 -5.88
CA ASN A 219 20.92 3.89 -6.93
C ASN A 219 19.64 4.07 -7.75
N THR A 220 18.83 5.03 -7.33
CA THR A 220 17.52 5.30 -7.91
C THR A 220 17.39 6.77 -8.23
N LYS A 221 16.72 7.08 -9.34
CA LYS A 221 16.24 8.43 -9.65
C LYS A 221 14.76 8.54 -9.33
N VAL A 222 14.30 9.74 -9.00
CA VAL A 222 12.86 10.03 -8.91
C VAL A 222 12.33 10.28 -10.31
N ARG A 223 11.26 9.59 -10.67
CA ARG A 223 10.47 9.80 -11.88
C ARG A 223 9.19 10.53 -11.51
N CYS A 224 8.64 11.25 -12.48
CA CYS A 224 7.43 12.06 -12.30
C CYS A 224 6.58 12.00 -13.57
N LEU A 225 5.26 11.92 -13.40
CA LEU A 225 4.26 12.23 -14.42
C LEU A 225 3.28 13.25 -13.83
N ILE A 226 2.85 14.21 -14.65
CA ILE A 226 1.98 15.31 -14.22
C ILE A 226 0.74 15.36 -15.11
N GLY A 227 -0.43 15.49 -14.50
CA GLY A 227 -1.68 15.73 -15.22
C GLY A 227 -1.99 14.66 -16.26
N ALA A 228 -2.17 15.09 -17.51
CA ALA A 228 -2.53 14.23 -18.63
C ALA A 228 -1.46 13.18 -19.00
N ASP A 229 -0.22 13.33 -18.51
CA ASP A 229 0.83 12.34 -18.73
C ASP A 229 0.63 11.08 -17.88
N ILE A 230 -0.18 11.16 -16.82
CA ILE A 230 -0.56 9.99 -16.02
C ILE A 230 -1.61 9.20 -16.82
N PRO A 231 -1.35 7.93 -17.18
CA PRO A 231 -2.27 7.15 -17.99
C PRO A 231 -3.66 7.07 -17.34
N SER A 232 -4.65 7.67 -17.99
CA SER A 232 -6.06 7.55 -17.63
C SER A 232 -6.71 6.46 -18.48
N SER A 233 -7.60 5.67 -17.89
CA SER A 233 -8.30 4.59 -18.59
C SER A 233 -9.41 5.09 -19.55
N VAL A 234 -9.39 6.36 -19.93
CA VAL A 234 -10.33 6.95 -20.90
C VAL A 234 -9.86 6.58 -22.30
N ILE A 235 -10.23 5.38 -22.74
CA ILE A 235 -10.38 5.14 -24.18
C ILE A 235 -11.57 6.02 -24.58
N SER A 236 -11.29 7.11 -25.31
CA SER A 236 -12.32 7.79 -26.08
C SER A 236 -13.00 6.74 -26.97
N GLN A 237 -14.31 6.57 -26.79
CA GLN A 237 -15.15 5.80 -27.71
C GLN A 237 -15.02 6.33 -29.14
#